data_AF-A0AAU4V5Y3-F1
#
_entry.id   AF-A0AAU4V5Y3-F1
#
_cell.length_a   1.000
_cell.length_b   1.000
_cell.length_c   1.000
_cell.angle_alpha   90.00
_cell.angle_beta   90.00
_cell.angle_gamma   90.00
#
_symmetry.space_group_name_H-M   'P 1'
#
loop_
_entity.id
_entity.type
_entity.pdbx_description
1 polymer ?
#
loop_
_entity_poly.entity_id
_entity_poly.type
_entity_poly.pdbx_seq_one_letter_code
_entity_poly.pdbx_strand_id
1 'polypeptide(L)' 'MAREELTRLTGNGNGECGEDDCPNVYRTASGSFVIQGDVSDAFTPPSGEGIVEIPESVLREAIRALGW' A
#
# COMPACT_ATOMS: atom_id res chain seq x y z
N MET A 1 -13.86 2.10 8.64
CA MET A 1 -14.12 1.65 7.26
C MET A 1 -14.07 0.14 7.25
N ALA A 2 -15.16 -0.55 6.91
CA ALA A 2 -15.08 -1.99 6.67
C ALA A 2 -14.23 -2.21 5.41
N ARG A 3 -13.44 -3.30 5.34
CA ARG A 3 -12.57 -3.63 4.19
C ARG A 3 -13.34 -3.79 2.85
N GLU A 4 -14.66 -3.73 2.86
CA GLU A 4 -15.55 -3.97 1.72
C GLU A 4 -15.39 -2.95 0.58
N GLU A 5 -14.79 -1.77 0.81
CA GLU A 5 -14.57 -0.75 -0.23
C GLU A 5 -13.10 -0.60 -0.67
N LEU A 6 -12.26 -1.59 -0.37
CA LEU A 6 -10.82 -1.56 -0.65
C LEU A 6 -10.43 -2.63 -1.68
N THR A 7 -9.85 -2.20 -2.81
CA THR A 7 -9.27 -3.12 -3.80
C THR A 7 -7.78 -3.29 -3.54
N ARG A 8 -7.33 -4.51 -3.22
CA ARG A 8 -5.90 -4.81 -3.01
C ARG A 8 -5.14 -4.84 -4.34
N LEU A 9 -4.04 -4.11 -4.41
CA LEU A 9 -3.20 -3.96 -5.61
C LEU A 9 -1.98 -4.88 -5.61
N THR A 10 -1.43 -5.19 -4.43
CA THR A 10 -0.25 -6.05 -4.27
C THR A 10 -0.65 -7.50 -4.00
N GLY A 11 0.26 -8.46 -4.22
CA GLY A 11 0.08 -9.87 -3.88
C GLY A 11 -1.00 -10.62 -4.66
N ASN A 12 -1.29 -10.19 -5.90
CA ASN A 12 -2.23 -10.86 -6.82
C ASN A 12 -1.52 -11.86 -7.78
N GLY A 13 -0.31 -12.33 -7.43
CA GLY A 13 0.37 -13.45 -8.10
C GLY A 13 1.16 -13.12 -9.39
N ASN A 14 1.41 -11.85 -9.71
CA ASN A 14 2.06 -11.44 -10.97
C ASN A 14 3.39 -10.65 -10.80
N GLY A 15 4.19 -10.90 -9.75
CA GLY A 15 5.49 -10.23 -9.51
C GLY A 15 6.25 -10.83 -8.31
N GLU A 16 7.37 -10.22 -7.84
CA GLU A 16 8.16 -10.65 -6.65
C GLU A 16 7.37 -10.75 -5.34
N CYS A 17 6.10 -10.38 -5.38
CA CYS A 17 5.20 -10.28 -4.26
C CYS A 17 4.15 -11.41 -4.35
N GLY A 18 4.55 -12.64 -4.03
CA GLY A 18 3.75 -13.86 -4.28
C GLY A 18 2.99 -14.42 -3.08
N GLU A 19 3.52 -14.29 -1.87
CA GLU A 19 3.09 -15.12 -0.73
C GLU A 19 3.10 -14.35 0.60
N ASP A 20 2.25 -13.32 0.73
CA ASP A 20 2.04 -12.53 1.96
C ASP A 20 3.25 -11.73 2.51
N ASP A 21 4.42 -11.83 1.90
CA ASP A 21 5.66 -11.15 2.35
C ASP A 21 5.72 -9.64 2.05
N CYS A 22 4.68 -9.05 1.47
CA CYS A 22 4.66 -7.64 1.11
C CYS A 22 3.63 -6.83 1.90
N PRO A 23 3.95 -5.58 2.22
CA PRO A 23 2.95 -4.63 2.67
C PRO A 23 1.79 -4.46 1.67
N ASN A 24 0.60 -4.29 2.23
CA ASN A 24 -0.62 -4.20 1.47
C ASN A 24 -0.86 -2.78 0.96
N VAL A 25 -1.07 -2.64 -0.35
CA VAL A 25 -1.55 -1.39 -0.96
C VAL A 25 -2.98 -1.60 -1.43
N TYR A 26 -3.89 -0.75 -0.98
CA TYR A 26 -5.29 -0.76 -1.38
C TYR A 26 -5.69 0.52 -2.09
N ARG A 27 -6.51 0.41 -3.13
CA ARG A 27 -7.23 1.54 -3.71
C ARG A 27 -8.59 1.67 -3.04
N THR A 28 -8.90 2.87 -2.55
CA THR A 28 -10.21 3.21 -1.98
C THR A 28 -11.21 3.58 -3.08
N ALA A 29 -12.50 3.49 -2.79
CA ALA A 29 -13.56 3.98 -3.68
C ALA A 29 -13.44 5.48 -4.01
N SER A 30 -12.88 6.29 -3.10
CA SER A 30 -12.67 7.74 -3.30
C SER A 30 -11.46 8.08 -4.19
N GLY A 31 -10.73 7.08 -4.70
CA GLY A 31 -9.55 7.27 -5.55
C GLY A 31 -8.25 7.53 -4.79
N SER A 32 -8.28 7.48 -3.46
CA SER A 32 -7.09 7.50 -2.60
C SER A 32 -6.52 6.10 -2.35
N PHE A 33 -5.36 6.01 -1.70
CA PHE A 33 -4.72 4.75 -1.34
C PHE A 33 -4.61 4.56 0.17
N VAL A 34 -4.76 3.32 0.62
CA VAL A 34 -4.42 2.90 1.98
C VAL A 34 -3.22 1.97 1.88
N ILE A 35 -2.13 2.33 2.57
CA ILE A 35 -0.84 1.66 2.48
C ILE A 35 -0.48 1.13 3.86
N GLN A 36 -0.26 -0.18 3.97
CA GLN A 36 0.37 -0.78 5.14
C GLN A 36 1.88 -0.63 5.01
N GLY A 37 2.56 -0.40 6.12
CA GLY A 37 4.01 -0.36 6.24
C GLY A 37 4.43 -0.18 7.69
N ASP A 38 5.73 -0.10 7.93
CA ASP A 38 6.27 0.15 9.27
C ASP A 38 6.19 1.64 9.57
N VAL A 39 5.74 2.03 10.77
CA VAL A 39 5.66 3.44 11.15
C VAL A 39 7.08 4.03 11.18
N SER A 40 7.30 5.12 10.46
CA SER A 40 8.59 5.80 10.37
C SER A 40 8.62 7.05 11.23
N ASP A 41 9.71 7.22 11.97
CA ASP A 41 10.01 8.41 12.76
C ASP A 41 10.92 9.40 11.99
N ALA A 42 11.14 9.18 10.69
CA ALA A 42 11.99 10.04 9.87
C ALA A 42 11.50 11.50 9.82
N PHE A 43 10.21 11.74 10.07
CA PHE A 43 9.61 13.07 10.18
C PHE A 43 8.41 13.05 11.15
N THR A 44 8.11 14.19 11.77
CA THR A 44 6.94 14.33 12.63
C THR A 44 5.74 14.79 11.80
N PRO A 45 4.69 13.98 11.64
CA PRO A 45 3.53 14.36 10.86
C PRO A 45 2.56 15.24 11.68
N PRO A 46 1.65 15.98 11.01
CA PRO A 46 0.53 16.63 11.65
C PRO A 46 -0.33 15.66 12.48
N SER A 47 -1.11 16.22 13.42
CA SER A 47 -2.00 15.42 14.26
C SER A 47 -3.01 14.62 13.43
N GLY A 48 -3.04 13.30 13.64
CA GLY A 48 -3.95 12.38 12.96
C GLY A 48 -3.37 11.74 11.69
N GLU A 49 -2.13 12.08 11.31
CA GLU A 49 -1.42 11.48 10.19
C GLU A 49 -0.36 10.48 10.68
N GLY A 50 -0.03 9.51 9.83
CA GLY A 50 1.01 8.51 10.08
C GLY A 50 1.87 8.35 8.84
N ILE A 51 3.16 8.14 9.03
CA ILE A 51 4.13 7.92 7.96
C ILE A 51 4.55 6.48 8.05
N VAL A 52 4.55 5.81 6.90
CA VAL A 52 4.96 4.40 6.82
C VAL A 52 6.08 4.21 5.80
N GLU A 53 6.98 3.30 6.11
CA GLU A 53 7.98 2.77 5.18
C GLU A 53 7.47 1.50 4.52
N ILE A 54 7.66 1.42 3.21
CA ILE A 54 7.38 0.24 2.42
C ILE A 54 8.55 -0.02 1.47
N PRO A 55 8.84 -1.29 1.12
CA PRO A 55 9.83 -1.60 0.11
C PRO A 55 9.46 -0.96 -1.24
N GLU A 56 10.45 -0.41 -1.94
CA GLU A 56 10.26 0.23 -3.25
C GLU A 56 9.60 -0.71 -4.26
N SER A 57 10.00 -1.99 -4.28
CA SER A 57 9.44 -3.03 -5.15
C SER A 57 7.93 -3.16 -5.01
N VAL A 58 7.40 -3.02 -3.79
CA VAL A 58 5.98 -3.17 -3.47
C VAL A 58 5.17 -2.01 -4.06
N LEU A 59 5.70 -0.79 -3.96
CA LEU A 59 5.06 0.37 -4.58
C LEU A 59 5.11 0.30 -6.11
N ARG A 60 6.24 -0.14 -6.68
CA ARG A 60 6.38 -0.34 -8.13
C ARG A 60 5.37 -1.36 -8.65
N GLU A 61 5.20 -2.47 -7.95
CA GLU A 61 4.21 -3.49 -8.28
C GLU A 61 2.78 -2.94 -8.22
N ALA A 62 2.44 -2.14 -7.21
CA ALA A 62 1.13 -1.50 -7.12
C ALA A 62 0.87 -0.54 -8.28
N ILE A 63 1.87 0.25 -8.68
CA ILE A 63 1.80 1.17 -9.83
C ILE A 63 1.61 0.38 -11.14
N ARG A 64 2.42 -0.68 -11.34
CA ARG A 64 2.30 -1.58 -12.49
C ARG A 64 0.91 -2.20 -12.59
N ALA A 65 0.33 -2.64 -11.46
CA ALA A 65 -1.01 -3.21 -11.42
C ALA A 65 -2.11 -2.21 -11.82
N LEU A 66 -1.87 -0.91 -11.68
CA LEU A 66 -2.78 0.15 -12.14
C LEU A 66 -2.60 0.50 -13.64
N GLY A 67 -1.59 -0.06 -14.31
CA GLY A 67 -1.30 0.19 -15.73
C GLY A 67 -0.62 1.52 -16.00
N TRP A 68 0.13 2.06 -15.02
CA TRP A 68 0.91 3.30 -15.14
C TRP A 68 2.36 3.03 -15.54
#